data_AF-A0A6P0NC30-F1
#
_entry.id   AF-A0A6P0NC30-F1
#
_cell.length_a   1.000
_cell.length_b   1.000
_cell.length_c   1.000
_cell.angle_alpha   90.00
_cell.angle_beta   90.00
_cell.angle_gamma   90.00
#
_symmetry.space_group_name_H-M   'P 1'
#
loop_
_entity.id
_entity.type
_entity.pdbx_description
1 polymer ?
#
loop_
_entity_poly.entity_id
_entity_poly.type
_entity_poly.pdbx_seq_one_letter_code
_entity_poly.pdbx_strand_id
1 'polypeptide(L)'
;CPDGQMLATASHDGTARIWDLKGNEIAVLTGHQDRVLSVAFSPDGQMLATASWDGTVRIWKVESLGELLRRGCELLEDYFVRHPGAKEKLWVCQE
;
A
#
# COMPACT_ATOMS: atom_id res chain seq x y z
N CYS A 1 -2.86 13.19 0.90
CA CYS A 1 -3.30 11.80 0.68
C CYS A 1 -4.71 11.88 0.10
N PRO A 2 -5.01 11.26 -1.05
CA PRO A 2 -6.28 11.52 -1.75
C PRO A 2 -7.54 11.02 -1.04
N ASP A 3 -7.42 10.03 -0.16
CA ASP A 3 -8.51 9.60 0.75
C ASP A 3 -8.46 10.28 2.13
N GLY A 4 -7.36 10.98 2.42
CA GLY A 4 -7.09 11.63 3.69
C GLY A 4 -6.89 10.68 4.88
N GLN A 5 -6.78 9.36 4.66
CA GLN A 5 -6.76 8.38 5.75
C GLN A 5 -5.36 8.07 6.29
N MET A 6 -4.33 8.33 5.49
CA MET A 6 -2.94 8.05 5.83
C MET A 6 -2.03 9.26 5.63
N LEU A 7 -0.97 9.34 6.42
CA LEU A 7 0.12 10.30 6.27
C LEU A 7 1.39 9.58 5.86
N ALA A 8 2.21 10.25 5.05
CA ALA A 8 3.54 9.77 4.71
C ALA A 8 4.58 10.82 5.10
N THR A 9 5.70 10.36 5.68
CA THR A 9 6.82 11.24 6.05
C THR A 9 8.12 10.70 5.46
N ALA A 10 9.01 11.62 5.10
CA ALA A 10 10.37 11.34 4.68
C ALA A 10 11.35 11.69 5.81
N SER A 11 12.42 10.93 5.97
CA SER A 11 13.37 11.11 7.07
C SER A 11 14.82 11.05 6.59
N HIS A 12 15.68 11.75 7.32
CA HIS A 12 17.13 11.72 7.12
C HIS A 12 17.77 10.38 7.51
N ASP A 13 17.05 9.49 8.18
CA ASP A 13 17.51 8.14 8.54
C ASP A 13 17.46 7.15 7.36
N GLY A 14 17.14 7.62 6.15
CA GLY A 14 17.02 6.77 4.96
C GLY A 14 15.70 6.02 4.86
N THR A 15 14.70 6.37 5.68
CA THR A 15 13.37 5.76 5.63
C THR A 15 12.30 6.78 5.26
N ALA A 16 11.22 6.26 4.68
CA ALA A 16 9.93 6.92 4.70
C ALA A 16 8.98 6.10 5.60
N ARG A 17 8.01 6.76 6.24
CA ARG A 17 7.06 6.10 7.14
C ARG A 17 5.64 6.45 6.78
N ILE A 18 4.74 5.50 7.01
CA ILE A 18 3.30 5.66 6.82
C ILE A 18 2.62 5.61 8.18
N TRP A 19 1.67 6.52 8.39
CA TRP A 19 0.99 6.71 9.66
C TRP A 19 -0.51 6.72 9.45
N ASP A 20 -1.26 6.27 10.46
CA ASP A 20 -2.67 6.60 10.57
C ASP A 20 -2.85 8.03 11.11
N LEU A 21 -4.07 8.57 11.00
CA LEU A 21 -4.39 9.91 11.52
C LEU A 21 -4.35 10.00 13.06
N LYS A 22 -4.24 8.87 13.77
CA LYS A 22 -4.10 8.82 15.23
C LYS A 22 -2.63 8.87 15.65
N GLY A 23 -1.69 8.83 14.70
CA GLY A 23 -0.25 8.87 14.94
C GLY A 23 0.38 7.50 15.13
N ASN A 24 -0.33 6.40 14.83
CA ASN A 24 0.26 5.07 14.85
C ASN A 24 1.06 4.84 13.57
N GLU A 25 2.27 4.29 13.69
CA GLU A 25 3.09 3.87 12.56
C GLU A 25 2.50 2.59 11.95
N ILE A 26 2.13 2.65 10.67
CA ILE A 26 1.56 1.52 9.91
C ILE A 26 2.68 0.75 9.20
N ALA A 27 3.65 1.48 8.64
CA ALA A 27 4.72 0.89 7.86
C ALA A 27 5.99 1.75 7.84
N VAL A 28 7.15 1.08 7.76
CA VAL A 28 8.46 1.68 7.50
C VAL A 28 8.94 1.23 6.13
N LEU A 29 9.13 2.18 5.23
CA LEU A 29 9.63 1.97 3.88
C LEU A 29 11.15 2.08 3.90
N THR A 30 11.81 0.93 3.87
CA THR A 30 13.26 0.79 3.98
C THR A 30 13.92 0.52 2.63
N GLY A 31 15.18 0.90 2.49
CA GLY A 31 16.02 0.52 1.35
C GLY A 31 16.69 1.69 0.64
N HIS A 32 16.29 2.94 0.91
CA HIS A 32 17.13 4.07 0.56
C HIS A 32 18.44 4.00 1.37
N GLN A 33 19.55 4.34 0.72
CA GLN A 33 20.89 4.27 1.32
C GLN A 33 21.36 5.63 1.86
N ASP A 34 20.55 6.67 1.67
CA ASP A 34 20.76 8.02 2.17
C ASP A 34 19.40 8.70 2.43
N ARG A 35 19.44 9.93 2.96
CA ARG A 35 18.30 10.75 3.36
C ARG A 35 17.18 10.74 2.33
N VAL A 36 15.97 10.42 2.79
CA VAL A 36 14.77 10.63 1.98
C VAL A 36 14.38 12.10 2.12
N LEU A 37 14.27 12.79 0.99
CA LEU A 37 14.02 14.23 0.96
C LEU A 37 12.57 14.58 0.62
N SER A 38 11.89 13.71 -0.11
CA SER A 38 10.55 13.97 -0.59
C SER A 38 9.73 12.70 -0.64
N VAL A 39 8.43 12.86 -0.38
CA VAL A 39 7.44 11.81 -0.47
C VAL A 39 6.16 12.37 -1.09
N ALA A 40 5.56 11.63 -2.02
CA ALA A 40 4.33 12.05 -2.69
C ALA A 40 3.43 10.83 -2.95
N PHE A 41 2.14 10.98 -2.68
CA PHE A 41 1.13 10.01 -3.12
C PHE A 41 0.75 10.28 -4.58
N SER A 42 0.41 9.23 -5.32
CA SER A 42 -0.34 9.36 -6.56
C SER A 42 -1.71 10.00 -6.29
N PRO A 43 -2.34 10.63 -7.30
CA PRO A 43 -3.66 11.23 -7.14
C PRO A 43 -4.77 10.25 -6.74
N ASP A 44 -4.61 8.96 -7.02
CA ASP A 44 -5.53 7.89 -6.61
C ASP A 44 -5.19 7.27 -5.24
N GLY A 45 -4.03 7.63 -4.65
CA GLY A 45 -3.57 7.13 -3.35
C GLY A 45 -3.00 5.71 -3.37
N GLN A 46 -3.03 5.01 -4.52
CA GLN A 46 -2.58 3.63 -4.64
C GLN A 46 -1.07 3.48 -4.77
N MET A 47 -0.36 4.57 -5.03
CA MET A 47 1.09 4.60 -5.13
C MET A 47 1.69 5.72 -4.29
N LEU A 48 2.91 5.47 -3.84
CA LEU A 48 3.75 6.45 -3.15
C LEU A 48 5.11 6.49 -3.82
N ALA A 49 5.61 7.68 -4.11
CA ALA A 49 6.97 7.90 -4.55
C ALA A 49 7.81 8.48 -3.41
N THR A 50 9.01 7.94 -3.22
CA THR A 50 10.03 8.48 -2.30
C THR A 50 11.28 8.83 -3.08
N ALA A 51 11.85 10.01 -2.85
CA ALA A 51 13.07 10.48 -3.50
C ALA A 51 14.17 10.70 -2.45
N SER A 52 15.38 10.21 -2.73
CA SER A 52 16.50 10.23 -1.79
C SER A 52 17.76 10.85 -2.38
N TRP A 53 18.65 11.29 -1.49
CA TRP A 53 20.02 11.68 -1.81
C TRP A 53 20.90 10.52 -2.31
N ASP A 54 20.46 9.28 -2.18
CA ASP A 54 21.14 8.12 -2.79
C ASP A 54 21.05 8.09 -4.33
N GLY A 55 20.41 9.10 -4.93
CA GLY A 55 20.25 9.24 -6.37
C GLY A 55 19.08 8.43 -6.93
N THR A 56 18.25 7.82 -6.07
CA THR A 56 17.15 6.95 -6.50
C THR A 56 15.78 7.51 -6.13
N VAL A 57 14.79 7.11 -6.94
CA VAL A 57 13.37 7.21 -6.61
C VAL A 57 12.86 5.79 -6.43
N ARG A 58 12.07 5.55 -5.38
CA ARG A 58 11.39 4.28 -5.15
C ARG A 58 9.89 4.49 -5.22
N ILE A 59 9.21 3.55 -5.88
CA ILE A 59 7.76 3.53 -6.00
C ILE A 59 7.22 2.39 -5.15
N TRP A 60 6.26 2.72 -4.30
CA TRP A 60 5.63 1.82 -3.36
C TRP A 60 4.17 1.69 -3.72
N LYS A 61 3.67 0.47 -3.78
CA LYS A 61 2.24 0.24 -3.89
C LYS A 61 1.63 0.35 -2.49
N VAL A 62 0.66 1.24 -2.34
CA VAL A 62 -0.14 1.39 -1.13
C VAL A 62 -1.42 0.62 -1.39
N GLU A 63 -1.50 -0.60 -0.86
CA GLU A 63 -2.62 -1.50 -1.08
C GLU A 63 -3.29 -1.82 0.25
N SER A 64 -4.61 -1.62 0.30
CA SER A 64 -5.39 -2.01 1.47
C SER A 64 -5.57 -3.53 1.52
N LEU A 65 -5.79 -4.10 2.71
CA LEU A 65 -6.15 -5.52 2.84
C LEU A 65 -7.38 -5.87 1.99
N GLY A 66 -8.35 -4.97 1.87
CA GLY A 66 -9.53 -5.16 1.03
C GLY A 66 -9.19 -5.31 -0.46
N GLU A 67 -8.33 -4.43 -1.00
CA GLU A 67 -7.87 -4.52 -2.39
C GLU A 67 -7.06 -5.79 -2.66
N LEU A 68 -6.17 -6.15 -1.73
CA LEU A 68 -5.37 -7.38 -1.85
C LEU A 68 -6.27 -8.63 -1.84
N LEU A 69 -7.27 -8.65 -0.97
CA LEU A 69 -8.25 -9.74 -0.93
C LEU A 69 -9.09 -9.79 -2.21
N ARG A 70 -9.56 -8.64 -2.75
CA ARG A 70 -10.29 -8.59 -4.03
C ARG A 70 -9.46 -9.14 -5.19
N ARG A 71 -8.18 -8.76 -5.31
CA ARG A 71 -7.27 -9.35 -6.31
C ARG A 71 -7.07 -10.85 -6.11
N GLY A 72 -7.01 -11.28 -4.85
CA GLY A 72 -7.01 -12.71 -4.51
C GLY A 72 -8.27 -13.41 -5.02
N CYS A 73 -9.45 -12.77 -4.90
CA CYS A 73 -10.71 -13.29 -5.44
C CYS A 73 -10.66 -13.42 -6.97
N GLU A 74 -10.16 -12.39 -7.68
CA GLU A 74 -10.01 -12.38 -9.15
C GLU A 74 -9.11 -13.53 -9.63
N LEU A 75 -7.98 -13.76 -8.95
CA LEU A 75 -7.06 -14.85 -9.30
C LEU A 75 -7.65 -16.25 -9.06
N LEU A 76 -8.65 -16.35 -8.19
CA LEU A 76 -9.28 -17.60 -7.79
C LEU A 76 -10.66 -17.82 -8.44
N GLU A 77 -11.08 -17.01 -9.41
CA GLU A 77 -12.40 -17.14 -10.05
C GLU A 77 -12.66 -18.57 -10.59
N ASP A 78 -11.70 -19.14 -11.31
CA ASP A 78 -11.79 -20.51 -11.83
C ASP A 78 -11.90 -21.58 -10.74
N TYR A 79 -11.28 -21.35 -9.59
CA TYR A 79 -11.38 -22.24 -8.43
C TYR A 79 -12.80 -22.17 -7.84
N PHE A 80 -13.34 -20.96 -7.70
CA PHE A 80 -14.67 -20.73 -7.16
C PHE A 80 -15.80 -21.24 -8.06
N VAL A 81 -15.63 -21.23 -9.38
CA VAL A 81 -16.56 -21.91 -10.31
C VAL A 81 -16.74 -23.39 -9.94
N ARG A 82 -15.66 -24.04 -9.52
CA ARG A 82 -15.68 -25.46 -9.11
C ARG A 82 -16.06 -25.65 -7.63
N HIS A 83 -15.94 -24.60 -6.81
CA HIS A 83 -16.06 -24.63 -5.35
C HIS A 83 -16.90 -23.44 -4.84
N PRO A 84 -18.19 -23.33 -5.22
CA PRO A 84 -19.00 -22.14 -4.93
C PRO A 84 -19.14 -21.86 -3.43
N GLY A 85 -19.25 -22.91 -2.60
CA GLY A 85 -19.31 -22.79 -1.15
C GLY A 85 -18.03 -22.25 -0.48
N ALA A 86 -16.91 -22.16 -1.21
CA ALA A 86 -15.71 -21.47 -0.74
C ALA A 86 -15.81 -19.95 -0.97
N LYS A 87 -16.41 -19.50 -2.07
CA LYS A 87 -16.66 -18.08 -2.38
C LYS A 87 -17.68 -17.48 -1.41
N GLU A 88 -18.73 -18.23 -1.06
CA GLU A 88 -19.76 -17.82 -0.10
C GLU A 88 -19.22 -17.52 1.30
N LYS A 89 -18.10 -18.11 1.70
CA LYS A 89 -17.46 -17.86 3.01
C LYS A 89 -16.61 -16.60 3.02
N LEU A 90 -16.30 -16.03 1.87
CA LEU A 90 -15.44 -14.86 1.72
C LEU A 90 -16.28 -13.68 1.22
N TRP A 91 -16.86 -12.93 2.15
CA TRP A 91 -17.74 -11.79 1.84
C TRP A 91 -17.09 -10.75 0.91
N VAL A 92 -15.76 -10.59 0.97
CA VAL A 92 -14.98 -9.68 0.11
C VAL A 92 -14.97 -10.09 -1.37
N CYS A 93 -15.30 -11.34 -1.68
CA CYS A 93 -15.39 -11.87 -3.05
C CYS A 93 -16.82 -11.87 -3.61
N GLN A 94 -17.77 -11.25 -2.91
CA GLN A 94 -19.20 -11.29 -3.26
C GLN A 94 -19.69 -10.04 -4.01
N GLU A 95 -18.82 -9.03 -4.19
CA GLU A 95 -19.08 -7.82 -4.99
C GLU A 95 -18.43 -7.90 -6.37
#